data_AF-A0AAV3Y1A3-F1
#
_entry.id   AF-A0AAV3Y1A3-F1
#
_cell.length_a   1.000
_cell.length_b   1.000
_cell.length_c   1.000
_cell.angle_alpha   90.00
_cell.angle_beta   90.00
_cell.angle_gamma   90.00
#
_symmetry.space_group_name_H-M   'P 1'
#
loop_
_entity.id
_entity.type
_entity.pdbx_description
1 polymer ?
#
loop_
_entity_poly.entity_id
_entity_poly.type
_entity_poly.pdbx_seq_one_letter_code
_entity_poly.pdbx_strand_id
1 'polypeptide(L)'
;MKRRKASAKMTTVAHAGWMTKSPPEQKLNTPFKIFRSHWKRRYFVLRKPSGSLPDQYELHYYKDERCSRPKGFIDLEQCEQIVAGLDSDEFPFLLAIKTFYKNRERTYYLAVDSDQEMNTWVQWLCHVCGLKPEDP
;
A
#
# COMPACT_ATOMS: atom_id res chain seq x y z
N MET A 1 21.25 35.95 12.09
CA MET A 1 20.54 36.28 10.84
C MET A 1 19.75 35.04 10.35
N LYS A 2 18.42 35.15 10.34
CA LYS A 2 17.34 34.26 9.84
C LYS A 2 17.64 32.76 9.62
N ARG A 3 17.15 31.91 10.53
CA ARG A 3 16.91 30.47 10.28
C ARG A 3 15.93 30.34 9.11
N ARG A 4 16.35 29.75 8.00
CA ARG A 4 15.44 29.37 6.91
C ARG A 4 14.42 28.38 7.49
N LYS A 5 13.14 28.77 7.55
CA LYS A 5 12.05 27.79 7.71
C LYS A 5 12.21 26.81 6.56
N ALA A 6 12.43 25.53 6.86
CA ALA A 6 12.26 24.49 5.87
C ALA A 6 10.85 24.65 5.31
N SER A 7 10.74 24.95 4.01
CA SER A 7 9.45 24.97 3.34
C SER A 7 8.82 23.60 3.55
N ALA A 8 7.65 23.55 4.20
CA ALA A 8 6.91 22.32 4.32
C ALA A 8 6.69 21.79 2.89
N LYS A 9 7.30 20.65 2.56
CA LYS A 9 7.09 19.97 1.29
C LYS A 9 5.62 19.58 1.23
N MET A 10 4.82 20.26 0.40
CA MET A 10 3.39 19.98 0.27
C MET A 10 3.21 18.66 -0.50
N THR A 11 2.85 17.60 0.21
CA THR A 11 2.44 16.32 -0.39
C THR A 11 0.94 16.36 -0.69
N THR A 12 0.53 16.00 -1.90
CA THR A 12 -0.90 15.90 -2.26
C THR A 12 -1.38 14.48 -2.03
N VAL A 13 -2.51 14.31 -1.34
CA VAL A 13 -3.14 13.00 -1.13
C VAL A 13 -4.11 12.74 -2.28
N ALA A 14 -3.93 11.63 -2.99
CA ALA A 14 -4.82 11.20 -4.08
C ALA A 14 -5.98 10.35 -3.55
N HIS A 15 -5.65 9.39 -2.67
CA HIS A 15 -6.65 8.53 -2.03
C HIS A 15 -6.16 8.08 -0.66
N ALA A 16 -7.08 7.80 0.26
CA ALA A 16 -6.77 7.29 1.58
C ALA A 16 -7.95 6.50 2.15
N GLY A 17 -7.66 5.51 2.98
CA GLY A 17 -8.67 4.60 3.51
C GLY A 17 -8.07 3.49 4.38
N TRP A 18 -8.92 2.77 5.08
CA TRP A 18 -8.50 1.65 5.91
C TRP A 18 -8.32 0.38 5.06
N MET A 19 -7.23 -0.35 5.31
CA MET A 19 -7.05 -1.71 4.80
C MET A 19 -6.43 -2.59 5.88
N THR A 20 -6.77 -3.87 5.86
CA THR A 20 -6.20 -4.90 6.74
C THR A 20 -5.13 -5.66 5.97
N LYS A 21 -3.86 -5.45 6.36
CA LYS A 21 -2.72 -6.01 5.65
C LYS A 21 -2.21 -7.30 6.26
N SER A 22 -1.77 -8.23 5.43
CA SER A 22 -1.15 -9.48 5.87
C SER A 22 0.21 -9.27 6.55
N PRO A 23 0.69 -10.27 7.30
CA PRO A 23 2.08 -10.38 7.73
C PRO A 23 3.07 -10.34 6.56
N PRO A 24 4.31 -9.85 6.75
CA PRO A 24 5.35 -10.10 5.77
C PRO A 24 5.58 -11.61 5.61
N GLU A 25 5.60 -12.11 4.38
CA GLU A 25 5.75 -13.55 4.06
C GLU A 25 6.99 -14.17 4.71
N GLN A 26 8.08 -13.41 4.83
CA GLN A 26 9.32 -13.82 5.51
C GLN A 26 9.13 -14.21 6.99
N LYS A 27 8.03 -13.78 7.62
CA LYS A 27 7.68 -14.11 9.02
C LYS A 27 6.73 -15.31 9.14
N LEU A 28 6.26 -15.86 8.03
CA LEU A 28 5.44 -17.08 8.02
C LEU A 28 6.30 -18.34 8.14
N ASN A 29 7.59 -18.27 7.78
CA ASN A 29 8.50 -19.43 7.70
C ASN A 29 9.54 -19.53 8.84
N THR A 30 9.49 -18.67 9.86
CA THR A 30 10.47 -18.71 10.97
C THR A 30 9.95 -19.50 12.19
N PRO A 31 10.72 -20.47 12.73
CA PRO A 31 10.27 -21.35 13.83
C PRO A 31 10.10 -20.67 15.20
N PHE A 32 10.63 -19.45 15.38
CA PHE A 32 10.43 -18.65 16.59
C PHE A 32 9.08 -17.91 16.55
N LYS A 33 8.01 -18.64 16.88
CA LYS A 33 6.59 -18.20 16.98
C LYS A 33 6.29 -17.13 18.05
N ILE A 34 7.26 -16.34 18.51
CA ILE A 34 7.09 -15.43 19.65
C ILE A 34 6.35 -14.13 19.26
N PHE A 35 6.37 -13.75 17.98
CA PHE A 35 5.50 -12.70 17.44
C PHE A 35 4.62 -13.29 16.35
N ARG A 36 3.48 -13.89 16.74
CA ARG A 36 2.40 -14.20 15.79
C ARG A 36 2.09 -12.93 15.02
N SER A 37 2.58 -12.85 13.80
CA SER A 37 2.26 -11.73 12.92
C SER A 37 0.85 -12.01 12.46
N HIS A 38 -0.12 -11.34 13.07
CA HIS A 38 -1.50 -11.33 12.63
C HIS A 38 -1.68 -10.27 11.55
N TRP A 39 -2.78 -10.37 10.81
CA TRP A 39 -3.30 -9.30 9.98
C TRP A 39 -3.45 -8.01 10.79
N LYS A 40 -3.16 -6.86 10.17
CA LYS A 40 -3.18 -5.57 10.86
C LYS A 40 -3.96 -4.54 10.07
N ARG A 41 -5.01 -4.01 10.68
CA ARG A 41 -5.74 -2.84 10.17
C ARG A 41 -4.84 -1.60 10.23
N ARG A 42 -4.67 -0.90 9.11
CA ARG A 42 -3.83 0.29 8.96
C ARG A 42 -4.54 1.29 8.08
N TYR A 43 -4.29 2.57 8.33
CA TYR A 43 -4.79 3.63 7.49
C TYR A 43 -3.77 3.88 6.38
N PHE A 44 -4.16 3.62 5.13
CA PHE A 44 -3.32 3.76 3.96
C PHE A 44 -3.56 5.12 3.31
N VAL A 45 -2.50 5.71 2.79
CA VAL A 45 -2.52 7.01 2.12
C VAL A 45 -1.67 6.91 0.86
N LEU A 46 -2.33 7.03 -0.28
CA LEU A 46 -1.72 7.21 -1.58
C LEU A 46 -1.43 8.70 -1.77
N ARG A 47 -0.15 9.06 -1.87
CA ARG A 47 0.27 10.46 -1.95
C ARG A 47 1.33 10.68 -3.01
N LYS A 48 1.30 11.88 -3.58
CA LYS A 48 2.33 12.39 -4.49
C LYS A 48 3.35 13.21 -3.70
N PRO A 49 4.64 12.82 -3.64
CA PRO A 49 5.67 13.60 -2.98
C PRO A 49 5.86 14.97 -3.64
N SER A 50 6.12 16.02 -2.85
CA SER A 50 6.37 17.37 -3.39
C SER A 50 7.62 17.37 -4.27
N GLY A 51 7.51 17.88 -5.49
CA GLY A 51 8.63 17.98 -6.44
C GLY A 51 9.05 16.62 -7.03
N SER A 52 8.19 15.61 -6.92
CA SER A 52 8.34 14.35 -7.65
C SER A 52 8.09 14.55 -9.14
N LEU A 53 8.50 13.59 -9.95
CA LEU A 53 8.08 13.54 -11.36
C LEU A 53 6.54 13.48 -11.47
N PRO A 54 5.97 13.86 -12.62
CA PRO A 54 4.60 13.50 -12.95
C PRO A 54 4.38 12.00 -12.67
N ASP A 55 3.24 11.69 -12.08
CA ASP A 55 2.80 10.30 -11.83
C ASP A 55 3.65 9.44 -10.88
N GLN A 56 4.57 10.04 -10.12
CA GLN A 56 5.25 9.35 -9.02
C GLN A 56 4.41 9.38 -7.74
N TYR A 57 3.91 8.22 -7.31
CA TYR A 57 3.11 8.06 -6.10
C TYR A 57 3.71 7.05 -5.13
N GLU A 58 3.51 7.31 -3.84
CA GLU A 58 3.90 6.39 -2.77
C GLU A 58 2.67 5.99 -1.95
N LEU A 59 2.56 4.70 -1.63
CA LEU A 59 1.51 4.19 -0.75
C LEU A 59 2.05 3.98 0.66
N HIS A 60 1.78 4.93 1.55
CA HIS A 60 2.19 4.85 2.96
C HIS A 60 1.07 4.26 3.81
N TYR A 61 1.43 3.60 4.91
CA TYR A 61 0.43 3.13 5.87
C TYR A 61 0.78 3.51 7.32
N TYR A 62 -0.25 3.85 8.07
CA TYR A 62 -0.18 4.45 9.40
C TYR A 62 -0.96 3.62 10.40
N LYS A 63 -0.74 3.90 11.69
CA LYS A 63 -1.55 3.28 12.76
C LYS A 63 -3.02 3.66 12.63
N ASP A 64 -3.27 4.92 12.26
CA ASP A 64 -4.56 5.58 12.27
C ASP A 64 -4.54 6.81 11.33
N GLU A 65 -5.72 7.40 11.14
CA GLU A 65 -5.98 8.57 10.28
C GLU A 65 -5.18 9.82 10.65
N ARG A 66 -4.67 9.90 11.89
CA ARG A 66 -3.85 11.05 12.32
C ARG A 66 -2.52 11.13 11.57
N CYS A 67 -2.12 10.05 10.88
CA CYS A 67 -0.95 10.00 10.01
C CYS A 67 0.36 10.46 10.68
N SER A 68 0.49 10.29 12.00
CA SER A 68 1.58 10.86 12.80
C SER A 68 2.97 10.35 12.43
N ARG A 69 3.11 9.03 12.24
CA ARG A 69 4.34 8.39 11.78
C ARG A 69 4.02 7.18 10.88
N PRO A 70 4.58 7.11 9.66
CA PRO A 70 4.36 5.95 8.80
C PRO A 70 4.92 4.69 9.48
N LYS A 71 4.17 3.60 9.39
CA LYS A 71 4.61 2.26 9.81
C LYS A 71 5.37 1.53 8.72
N GLY A 72 5.32 2.06 7.50
CA GLY A 72 6.04 1.63 6.31
C GLY A 72 5.33 2.16 5.08
N PHE A 73 5.82 1.76 3.92
CA PHE A 73 5.27 2.11 2.63
C PHE A 73 5.41 0.93 1.67
N ILE A 74 4.62 0.95 0.61
CA ILE A 74 4.74 0.10 -0.56
C ILE A 74 5.25 1.00 -1.68
N ASP A 75 6.38 0.62 -2.26
CA ASP A 75 6.97 1.32 -3.40
C ASP A 75 6.23 0.89 -4.66
N LEU A 76 5.41 1.80 -5.19
CA LEU A 76 4.56 1.51 -6.35
C LEU A 76 5.35 1.56 -7.66
N GLU A 77 6.54 2.17 -7.69
CA GLU A 77 7.42 2.12 -8.86
C GLU A 77 7.98 0.71 -9.10
N GLN A 78 7.99 -0.12 -8.06
CA GLN A 78 8.41 -1.52 -8.11
C GLN A 78 7.22 -2.47 -8.24
N CYS A 79 6.02 -1.94 -8.52
CA CYS A 79 4.81 -2.73 -8.67
C CYS A 79 4.80 -3.43 -10.04
N GLU A 80 4.74 -4.75 -10.02
CA GLU A 80 4.66 -5.58 -11.22
C GLU A 80 3.21 -5.98 -11.52
N GLN A 81 2.41 -6.23 -10.48
CA GLN A 81 1.06 -6.76 -10.65
C GLN A 81 0.14 -6.31 -9.51
N ILE A 82 -1.11 -6.04 -9.86
CA ILE A 82 -2.22 -5.85 -8.93
C ILE A 82 -3.27 -6.93 -9.25
N VAL A 83 -3.66 -7.70 -8.24
CA VAL A 83 -4.70 -8.73 -8.38
C VAL A 83 -5.83 -8.39 -7.42
N ALA A 84 -7.07 -8.35 -7.90
CA ALA A 84 -8.26 -8.06 -7.11
C ALA A 84 -9.16 -9.29 -7.03
N GLY A 85 -10.03 -9.36 -6.01
CA GLY A 85 -11.00 -10.44 -5.89
C GLY A 85 -10.35 -11.80 -5.64
N LEU A 86 -9.29 -11.85 -4.82
CA LEU A 86 -8.67 -13.12 -4.43
C LEU A 86 -9.60 -13.90 -3.51
N ASP A 87 -9.74 -15.20 -3.77
CA ASP A 87 -10.54 -16.09 -2.93
C ASP A 87 -9.94 -16.21 -1.52
N SER A 88 -10.75 -15.89 -0.50
CA SER A 88 -10.39 -16.06 0.90
C SER A 88 -11.63 -16.26 1.75
N ASP A 89 -11.63 -17.30 2.58
CA ASP A 89 -12.71 -17.56 3.54
C ASP A 89 -12.79 -16.48 4.65
N GLU A 90 -11.67 -15.82 4.96
CA GLU A 90 -11.58 -14.82 6.02
C GLU A 90 -11.80 -13.39 5.50
N PHE A 91 -11.39 -13.10 4.26
CA PHE A 91 -11.42 -11.76 3.68
C PHE A 91 -12.14 -11.74 2.32
N PRO A 92 -13.45 -11.50 2.27
CA PRO A 92 -14.23 -11.53 1.03
C PRO A 92 -13.77 -10.52 -0.04
N PHE A 93 -13.13 -9.44 0.38
CA PHE A 93 -12.66 -8.37 -0.50
C PHE A 93 -11.14 -8.22 -0.38
N LEU A 94 -10.43 -9.21 -0.94
CA LEU A 94 -8.98 -9.31 -0.86
C LEU A 94 -8.32 -8.93 -2.18
N LEU A 95 -7.34 -8.03 -2.11
CA LEU A 95 -6.46 -7.68 -3.23
C LEU A 95 -4.99 -7.91 -2.87
N ALA A 96 -4.14 -8.11 -3.87
CA ALA A 96 -2.71 -8.23 -3.73
C ALA A 96 -1.97 -7.20 -4.58
N ILE A 97 -0.90 -6.65 -4.01
CA ILE A 97 0.09 -5.85 -4.73
C ILE A 97 1.39 -6.65 -4.74
N LYS A 98 1.85 -7.00 -5.94
CA LYS A 98 3.10 -7.71 -6.15
C LYS A 98 4.19 -6.71 -6.54
N THR A 99 5.29 -6.73 -5.80
CA THR A 99 6.45 -5.85 -6.04
C THR A 99 7.71 -6.66 -6.30
N PHE A 100 8.59 -6.14 -7.16
CA PHE A 100 9.88 -6.76 -7.45
C PHE A 100 10.99 -5.72 -7.39
N TYR A 101 11.92 -5.88 -6.44
CA TYR A 101 13.05 -4.96 -6.29
C TYR A 101 14.33 -5.73 -6.00
N LYS A 102 15.40 -5.46 -6.77
CA LYS A 102 16.73 -6.08 -6.61
C LYS A 102 16.66 -7.61 -6.47
N ASN A 103 16.00 -8.28 -7.41
CA ASN A 103 15.79 -9.74 -7.41
C ASN A 103 15.06 -10.28 -6.17
N ARG A 104 14.24 -9.45 -5.53
CA ARG A 104 13.38 -9.86 -4.43
C ARG A 104 11.95 -9.52 -4.77
N GLU A 105 11.16 -10.58 -4.88
CA GLU A 105 9.71 -10.49 -4.97
C GLU A 105 9.11 -10.31 -3.59
N ARG A 106 8.04 -9.52 -3.51
CA ARG A 106 7.22 -9.40 -2.30
C ARG A 106 5.78 -9.13 -2.67
N THR A 107 4.89 -9.94 -2.10
CA THR A 107 3.43 -9.77 -2.24
C THR A 107 2.82 -9.17 -0.98
N TYR A 108 1.96 -8.17 -1.15
CA TYR A 108 1.19 -7.55 -0.08
C TYR A 108 -0.29 -7.89 -0.27
N TYR A 109 -0.84 -8.72 0.62
CA TYR A 109 -2.28 -8.97 0.65
C TYR A 109 -2.97 -7.92 1.53
N LEU A 110 -4.01 -7.30 0.98
CA LEU A 110 -4.73 -6.17 1.55
C LEU A 110 -6.24 -6.46 1.46
N ALA A 111 -6.89 -6.54 2.61
CA ALA A 111 -8.34 -6.69 2.69
C ALA A 111 -9.00 -5.34 2.97
N VAL A 112 -10.16 -5.12 2.36
CA VAL A 112 -11.03 -3.95 2.56
C VAL A 112 -12.39 -4.38 3.09
N ASP A 113 -13.22 -3.42 3.50
CA ASP A 113 -14.49 -3.70 4.18
C ASP A 113 -15.65 -3.84 3.16
N SER A 114 -15.46 -3.46 1.88
CA SER A 114 -16.46 -3.60 0.81
C SER A 114 -15.88 -3.75 -0.60
N ASP A 115 -16.68 -4.29 -1.52
CA ASP A 115 -16.36 -4.36 -2.95
C ASP A 115 -16.12 -2.98 -3.58
N GLN A 116 -16.92 -1.98 -3.21
CA GLN A 116 -16.75 -0.61 -3.70
C GLN A 116 -15.39 -0.02 -3.30
N GLU A 117 -14.95 -0.24 -2.06
CA GLU A 117 -13.61 0.16 -1.61
C GLU A 117 -12.53 -0.59 -2.38
N MET A 118 -12.69 -1.89 -2.63
CA MET A 118 -11.73 -2.70 -3.38
C MET A 118 -11.55 -2.14 -4.79
N ASN A 119 -12.67 -1.91 -5.48
CA ASN A 119 -12.69 -1.35 -6.83
C ASN A 119 -12.04 0.04 -6.87
N THR A 120 -12.33 0.89 -5.88
CA THR A 120 -11.72 2.23 -5.78
C THR A 120 -10.21 2.14 -5.57
N TRP A 121 -9.74 1.26 -4.68
CA TRP A 121 -8.31 1.03 -4.45
C TRP A 121 -7.62 0.50 -5.70
N VAL A 122 -8.18 -0.51 -6.35
CA VAL A 122 -7.61 -1.12 -7.57
C VAL A 122 -7.53 -0.10 -8.69
N GLN A 123 -8.57 0.71 -8.91
CA GLN A 123 -8.56 1.79 -9.90
C GLN A 123 -7.42 2.80 -9.66
N TRP A 124 -7.29 3.29 -8.43
CA TRP A 124 -6.21 4.21 -8.07
C TRP A 124 -4.84 3.57 -8.25
N LEU A 125 -4.66 2.33 -7.77
CA LEU A 125 -3.39 1.63 -7.82
C LEU A 125 -2.98 1.32 -9.28
N CYS A 126 -3.89 0.83 -10.11
CA CYS A 126 -3.61 0.58 -11.53
C CYS A 126 -3.26 1.88 -12.26
N HIS A 127 -4.02 2.95 -12.00
CA HIS A 127 -3.76 4.27 -12.59
C HIS A 127 -2.34 4.77 -12.28
N VAL A 128 -1.92 4.74 -11.00
CA VAL A 128 -0.61 5.26 -10.60
C VAL A 128 0.56 4.34 -10.93
N CYS A 129 0.33 3.03 -11.03
CA CYS A 129 1.36 2.08 -11.47
C CYS A 129 1.48 2.01 -13.00
N GLY A 130 0.63 2.72 -13.76
CA GLY A 130 0.58 2.65 -15.23
C GLY A 130 0.18 1.28 -15.76
N LEU A 131 -0.46 0.45 -14.92
CA LEU A 131 -0.91 -0.88 -15.30
C LEU A 131 -2.24 -0.76 -16.05
N LYS A 132 -2.29 -1.36 -17.25
CA LYS A 132 -3.55 -1.53 -17.96
C LYS A 132 -4.30 -2.71 -17.33
N PRO A 133 -5.64 -2.66 -17.27
CA PRO A 133 -6.42 -3.87 -17.00
C PRO A 133 -5.99 -4.93 -18.03
N GLU A 134 -5.63 -6.13 -17.59
CA GLU A 134 -5.55 -7.26 -18.51
C GLU A 134 -6.99 -7.56 -18.95
N ASP A 135 -7.24 -7.47 -20.25
CA ASP A 135 -8.51 -7.93 -20.82
C ASP A 135 -8.63 -9.45 -20.58
N PRO A 136 -9.80 -9.94 -20.12
CA PRO A 136 -10.00 -11.34 -19.76
C PRO A 136 -9.86 -12.33 -20.92
#